data_AF-A0A3R7Y3G7-F1
#
_entry.id   AF-A0A3R7Y3G7-F1
#
_cell.length_a   1.000
_cell.length_b   1.000
_cell.length_c   1.000
_cell.angle_alpha   90.00
_cell.angle_beta   90.00
_cell.angle_gamma   90.00
#
_symmetry.space_group_name_H-M   'P 1'
#
loop_
_entity.id
_entity.type
_entity.pdbx_description
1 polymer ?
#
loop_
_entity_poly.entity_id
_entity_poly.type
_entity_poly.pdbx_seq_one_letter_code
_entity_poly.pdbx_strand_id
1 'polypeptide(L)'
;MATHDNKPADFEERVSYVHSATTKDIDEYAEAKSPKGLEEGALAEGGALDVFSREAFALYIQYGAVGVIFGMIPVLNYPIFNIYLNLEGYQTASYLVLTRIGWSFKVIFGLLSDCVTIYGYRRKSWILIGWTIAMICLSVLAFLPFGEPFCNRAKTKYCREALEQVPAAELQYFNVDAPNNGTFFILLSMFIAFGYVLAASASDAMVVEYAQREPEAIRGRIQTAVYV
;
A
#
# COMPACT_ATOMS: atom_id res chain seq x y z
N MET A 1 9.26 -64.51 10.66
CA MET A 1 9.13 -63.77 9.40
C MET A 1 7.65 -63.36 9.30
N ALA A 2 7.29 -62.27 10.00
CA ALA A 2 6.99 -60.94 9.44
C ALA A 2 5.53 -60.87 8.95
N THR A 3 4.58 -60.41 9.79
CA THR A 3 4.06 -59.01 9.94
C THR A 3 3.18 -58.58 8.75
N HIS A 4 2.04 -57.90 8.84
CA HIS A 4 1.22 -57.22 9.85
C HIS A 4 -0.15 -57.04 9.15
N ASP A 5 -1.30 -57.02 9.86
CA ASP A 5 -2.35 -56.10 9.42
C ASP A 5 -3.21 -55.60 10.59
N ASN A 6 -3.19 -54.29 10.73
CA ASN A 6 -3.74 -53.50 11.83
C ASN A 6 -5.17 -53.11 11.45
N LYS A 7 -6.18 -53.52 12.24
CA LYS A 7 -7.54 -52.96 12.10
C LYS A 7 -7.70 -51.75 13.02
N PRO A 8 -8.00 -50.58 12.45
CA PRO A 8 -8.99 -49.71 13.10
C PRO A 8 -9.85 -48.98 12.06
N ALA A 9 -11.11 -49.40 11.86
CA ALA A 9 -12.04 -48.66 11.00
C ALA A 9 -13.53 -48.90 11.30
N ASP A 10 -13.90 -49.45 12.47
CA ASP A 10 -15.30 -49.86 12.74
C ASP A 10 -16.05 -48.91 13.73
N PHE A 11 -15.36 -47.89 14.26
CA PHE A 11 -15.96 -46.95 15.21
C PHE A 11 -16.42 -45.63 14.58
N GLU A 12 -15.85 -45.17 13.45
CA GLU A 12 -16.28 -43.93 12.79
C GLU A 12 -17.58 -44.13 11.98
N GLU A 13 -17.76 -45.30 11.36
CA GLU A 13 -18.93 -45.58 10.51
C GLU A 13 -20.24 -45.67 11.32
N ARG A 14 -20.17 -46.01 12.61
CA ARG A 14 -21.37 -46.08 13.48
C ARG A 14 -21.81 -44.74 14.07
N VAL A 15 -20.96 -43.71 14.06
CA VAL A 15 -21.34 -42.38 14.60
C VAL A 15 -22.21 -41.60 13.60
N SER A 16 -21.94 -41.75 12.30
CA SER A 16 -22.78 -41.15 11.25
C SER A 16 -24.18 -41.76 11.20
N TYR A 17 -24.30 -43.06 11.48
CA TYR A 17 -25.59 -43.76 11.46
C TYR A 17 -26.49 -43.40 12.64
N VAL A 18 -25.91 -43.22 13.84
CA VAL A 18 -26.68 -42.84 15.05
C VAL A 18 -27.18 -41.40 14.97
N HIS A 19 -26.44 -40.48 14.33
CA HIS A 19 -26.92 -39.12 14.12
C HIS A 19 -28.04 -39.03 13.06
N SER A 20 -28.08 -39.97 12.11
CA SER A 20 -29.10 -40.02 11.05
C SER A 20 -30.42 -40.66 11.50
N ALA A 21 -30.38 -41.61 12.44
CA ALA A 21 -31.55 -42.39 12.83
C ALA A 21 -32.39 -41.79 13.99
N THR A 22 -31.98 -40.68 14.61
CA THR A 22 -32.65 -40.14 15.82
C THR A 22 -33.65 -39.00 15.53
N THR A 23 -33.93 -38.69 14.26
CA THR A 23 -34.93 -37.67 13.92
C THR A 23 -35.96 -38.26 12.96
N LYS A 24 -36.91 -39.02 13.51
CA LYS A 24 -38.18 -39.29 12.83
C LYS A 24 -39.28 -38.42 13.43
N ASP A 25 -39.95 -37.73 12.50
CA ASP A 25 -41.31 -37.19 12.58
C ASP A 25 -41.53 -35.89 13.38
N ILE A 26 -40.96 -34.80 12.87
CA ILE A 26 -41.61 -33.48 12.87
C ILE A 26 -41.41 -32.91 11.47
N ASP A 27 -42.47 -32.36 10.86
CA ASP A 27 -42.50 -31.74 9.53
C ASP A 27 -41.50 -30.59 9.37
N GLU A 28 -40.22 -30.90 9.27
CA GLU A 28 -39.14 -29.92 9.21
C GLU A 28 -38.06 -30.35 8.20
N TYR A 29 -38.51 -30.71 6.99
CA TYR A 29 -37.75 -30.35 5.79
C TYR A 29 -37.92 -28.83 5.57
N ALA A 30 -37.48 -28.03 6.54
CA ALA A 30 -36.95 -26.74 6.20
C ALA A 30 -35.72 -27.06 5.36
N GLU A 31 -35.91 -27.07 4.03
CA GLU A 31 -34.87 -26.84 3.04
C GLU A 31 -33.75 -26.08 3.74
N ALA A 32 -32.58 -26.71 3.89
CA ALA A 32 -31.40 -26.07 4.44
C ALA A 32 -31.09 -24.91 3.51
N LYS A 33 -31.80 -23.79 3.71
CA LYS A 33 -31.75 -22.62 2.85
C LYS A 33 -30.29 -22.28 2.83
N SER A 34 -29.76 -22.17 1.61
CA SER A 34 -28.43 -21.62 1.45
C SER A 34 -28.39 -20.29 2.23
N PRO A 35 -27.25 -19.92 2.84
CA PRO A 35 -27.18 -18.71 3.66
C PRO A 35 -27.87 -17.57 2.91
N LYS A 36 -28.98 -17.03 3.44
CA LYS A 36 -29.89 -16.13 2.69
C LYS A 36 -29.17 -14.93 2.05
N GLY A 37 -27.99 -14.56 2.54
CA GLY A 37 -27.14 -13.52 1.96
C GLY A 37 -26.38 -13.89 0.68
N LEU A 38 -26.28 -15.18 0.33
CA LEU A 38 -25.65 -15.67 -0.90
C LEU A 38 -26.68 -15.87 -2.04
N GLU A 39 -27.98 -15.97 -1.73
CA GLU A 39 -29.04 -16.15 -2.74
C GLU A 39 -29.23 -14.91 -3.64
N GLU A 40 -28.79 -13.73 -3.20
CA GLU A 40 -28.77 -12.48 -3.98
C GLU A 40 -27.49 -12.31 -4.82
N GLY A 41 -26.69 -13.38 -4.96
CA GLY A 41 -25.51 -13.40 -5.80
C GLY A 41 -24.27 -12.75 -5.18
N ALA A 42 -24.17 -12.62 -3.85
CA ALA A 42 -22.90 -12.26 -3.20
C ALA A 42 -21.90 -13.43 -3.26
N LEU A 43 -20.60 -13.12 -3.39
CA LEU A 43 -19.53 -14.13 -3.47
C LEU A 43 -18.96 -14.51 -2.09
N ALA A 44 -19.18 -13.67 -1.08
CA ALA A 44 -18.73 -13.87 0.29
C ALA A 44 -19.78 -13.37 1.30
N GLU A 45 -19.80 -13.99 2.47
CA GLU A 45 -20.66 -13.58 3.58
C GLU A 45 -20.20 -12.26 4.22
N GLY A 46 -21.09 -11.60 4.96
CA GLY A 46 -20.78 -10.38 5.72
C GLY A 46 -21.45 -9.10 5.20
N GLY A 47 -22.23 -9.19 4.12
CA GLY A 47 -23.05 -8.09 3.59
C GLY A 47 -22.23 -6.97 2.93
N ALA A 48 -22.91 -6.18 2.10
CA ALA A 48 -22.29 -5.05 1.43
C ALA A 48 -21.85 -3.98 2.43
N LEU A 49 -20.63 -3.45 2.27
CA LEU A 49 -20.15 -2.34 3.07
C LEU A 49 -21.04 -1.12 2.85
N ASP A 50 -21.49 -0.47 3.94
CA ASP A 50 -22.15 0.82 3.82
C ASP A 50 -21.12 1.89 3.42
N VAL A 51 -21.37 2.58 2.31
CA VAL A 51 -20.47 3.59 1.74
C VAL A 51 -20.35 4.84 2.59
N PHE A 52 -21.31 5.09 3.49
CA PHE A 52 -21.24 6.19 4.46
C PHE A 52 -20.76 5.73 5.84
N SER A 53 -20.36 4.47 5.98
CA SER A 53 -19.78 3.98 7.21
C SER A 53 -18.41 4.61 7.50
N ARG A 54 -18.03 4.63 8.77
CA ARG A 54 -16.69 5.06 9.20
C ARG A 54 -15.57 4.25 8.52
N GLU A 55 -15.83 2.98 8.23
CA GLU A 55 -14.88 2.08 7.59
C GLU A 55 -14.66 2.45 6.12
N ALA A 56 -15.74 2.79 5.40
CA ALA A 56 -15.66 3.31 4.03
C ALA A 56 -14.93 4.66 3.98
N PHE A 57 -15.22 5.58 4.89
CA PHE A 57 -14.48 6.85 4.97
C PHE A 57 -12.99 6.67 5.25
N ALA A 58 -12.61 5.74 6.13
CA ALA A 58 -11.21 5.43 6.38
C ALA A 58 -10.51 4.94 5.10
N LEU A 59 -11.20 4.10 4.31
CA LEU A 59 -10.74 3.68 2.99
C LEU A 59 -10.61 4.87 2.01
N TYR A 60 -11.59 5.77 1.93
CA TYR A 60 -11.50 6.91 1.02
C TYR A 60 -10.33 7.84 1.36
N ILE A 61 -10.14 8.16 2.64
CA ILE A 61 -9.02 8.98 3.11
C ILE A 61 -7.68 8.30 2.81
N GLN A 62 -7.62 6.98 3.01
CA GLN A 62 -6.48 6.15 2.69
C GLN A 62 -6.05 6.29 1.21
N TYR A 63 -6.98 6.13 0.29
CA TYR A 63 -6.70 6.25 -1.15
C TYR A 63 -6.40 7.70 -1.55
N GLY A 64 -7.09 8.68 -0.96
CA GLY A 64 -6.78 10.09 -1.12
C GLY A 64 -5.33 10.41 -0.72
N ALA A 65 -4.88 9.91 0.43
CA ALA A 65 -3.51 10.08 0.89
C ALA A 65 -2.48 9.41 -0.05
N VAL A 66 -2.78 8.23 -0.58
CA VAL A 66 -1.94 7.57 -1.61
C VAL A 66 -1.83 8.46 -2.85
N GLY A 67 -2.95 9.02 -3.33
CA GLY A 67 -2.97 9.92 -4.49
C GLY A 67 -2.12 11.18 -4.27
N VAL A 68 -2.21 11.79 -3.08
CA VAL A 68 -1.39 12.95 -2.71
C VAL A 68 0.10 12.62 -2.75
N ILE A 69 0.54 11.54 -2.10
CA ILE A 69 1.97 11.17 -2.07
C ILE A 69 2.47 10.78 -3.46
N PHE A 70 1.68 9.99 -4.21
CA PHE A 70 2.03 9.57 -5.56
C PHE A 70 2.19 10.75 -6.51
N GLY A 71 1.34 11.78 -6.39
CA GLY A 71 1.45 13.00 -7.18
C GLY A 71 2.58 13.94 -6.72
N MET A 72 2.75 14.13 -5.41
CA MET A 72 3.68 15.13 -4.88
C MET A 72 5.14 14.71 -4.98
N ILE A 73 5.48 13.49 -4.56
CA ILE A 73 6.89 13.07 -4.42
C ILE A 73 7.64 13.20 -5.75
N PRO A 74 7.16 12.68 -6.90
CA PRO A 74 7.88 12.83 -8.17
C PRO A 74 8.05 14.28 -8.62
N VAL A 75 7.06 15.14 -8.33
CA VAL A 75 7.07 16.56 -8.75
C VAL A 75 8.14 17.37 -8.03
N LEU A 76 8.54 16.96 -6.82
CA LEU A 76 9.65 17.61 -6.07
C LEU A 76 11.00 17.50 -6.79
N ASN A 77 11.14 16.60 -7.76
CA ASN A 77 12.38 16.39 -8.50
C ASN A 77 12.91 17.66 -9.18
N TYR A 78 12.02 18.45 -9.76
CA TYR A 78 12.42 19.65 -10.46
C TYR A 78 12.90 20.77 -9.52
N PRO A 79 12.10 21.26 -8.55
CA PRO A 79 12.52 22.37 -7.69
C PRO A 79 13.67 22.01 -6.74
N ILE A 80 13.70 20.78 -6.20
CA ILE A 80 14.71 20.40 -5.19
C ILE A 80 15.96 19.84 -5.87
N PHE A 81 15.82 18.77 -6.64
CA PHE A 81 16.99 18.06 -7.14
C PHE A 81 17.62 18.74 -8.36
N ASN A 82 16.83 19.26 -9.30
CA ASN A 82 17.40 19.98 -10.46
C ASN A 82 17.79 21.43 -10.13
N ILE A 83 16.94 22.19 -9.45
CA ILE A 83 17.17 23.63 -9.27
C ILE A 83 17.97 23.94 -8.00
N TYR A 84 17.61 23.36 -6.85
CA TYR A 84 18.21 23.73 -5.57
C TYR A 84 19.57 23.07 -5.36
N LEU A 85 19.66 21.77 -5.58
CA LEU A 85 20.89 20.99 -5.40
C LEU A 85 21.70 20.81 -6.69
N ASN A 86 21.13 21.12 -7.85
CA ASN A 86 21.78 21.01 -9.17
C ASN A 86 22.37 19.62 -9.45
N LEU A 87 21.61 18.56 -9.16
CA LEU A 87 22.02 17.19 -9.45
C LEU A 87 22.09 16.95 -10.96
N GLU A 88 23.00 16.06 -11.34
CA GLU A 88 23.14 15.65 -12.73
C GLU A 88 21.91 14.86 -13.23
N GLY A 89 21.73 14.85 -14.55
CA GLY A 89 20.59 14.19 -15.20
C GLY A 89 20.46 12.71 -14.84
N TYR A 90 21.57 12.00 -14.63
CA TYR A 90 21.51 10.59 -14.23
C TYR A 90 20.97 10.42 -12.80
N GLN A 91 21.34 11.30 -11.86
CA GLN A 91 20.90 11.24 -10.46
C GLN A 91 19.41 11.59 -10.33
N THR A 92 18.95 12.60 -11.08
CA THR A 92 17.54 12.99 -11.10
C THR A 92 16.67 11.94 -11.79
N ALA A 93 17.19 11.27 -12.82
CA ALA A 93 16.53 10.11 -13.42
C ALA A 93 16.43 8.93 -12.42
N SER A 94 17.51 8.63 -11.68
CA SER A 94 17.49 7.61 -10.62
C SER A 94 16.42 7.88 -9.57
N TYR A 95 16.22 9.14 -9.16
CA TYR A 95 15.15 9.51 -8.23
C TYR A 95 13.75 9.12 -8.75
N LEU A 96 13.44 9.44 -10.00
CA LEU A 96 12.13 9.11 -10.59
C LEU A 96 11.90 7.60 -10.67
N VAL A 97 12.96 6.83 -10.96
CA VAL A 97 12.89 5.37 -10.97
C VAL A 97 12.68 4.83 -9.55
N LEU A 98 13.46 5.30 -8.57
CA LEU A 98 13.40 4.84 -7.19
C LEU A 98 12.07 5.19 -6.50
N THR A 99 11.45 6.31 -6.84
CA THR A 99 10.12 6.67 -6.31
C THR A 99 8.99 5.84 -6.93
N ARG A 100 9.22 5.23 -8.10
CA ARG A 100 8.26 4.34 -8.77
C ARG A 100 8.51 2.86 -8.46
N ILE A 101 9.73 2.47 -8.08
CA ILE A 101 10.10 1.08 -7.88
C ILE A 101 9.23 0.35 -6.84
N GLY A 102 8.65 1.08 -5.88
CA GLY A 102 7.71 0.51 -4.91
C GLY A 102 6.53 -0.19 -5.55
N TRP A 103 6.02 0.31 -6.67
CA TRP A 103 4.92 -0.32 -7.40
C TRP A 103 5.28 -1.69 -7.95
N SER A 104 6.56 -1.94 -8.26
CA SER A 104 7.02 -3.27 -8.68
C SER A 104 6.91 -4.31 -7.58
N PHE A 105 6.97 -3.90 -6.31
CA PHE A 105 6.86 -4.78 -5.14
C PHE A 105 5.41 -5.00 -4.69
N LYS A 106 4.43 -4.42 -5.37
CA LYS A 106 3.01 -4.51 -5.02
C LYS A 106 2.54 -5.96 -4.83
N VAL A 107 2.94 -6.86 -5.73
CA VAL A 107 2.59 -8.29 -5.65
C VAL A 107 3.17 -8.94 -4.39
N ILE A 108 4.43 -8.63 -4.06
CA ILE A 108 5.12 -9.17 -2.89
C ILE A 108 4.45 -8.65 -1.61
N PHE A 109 4.13 -7.35 -1.55
CA PHE A 109 3.42 -6.76 -0.42
C PHE A 109 2.01 -7.32 -0.26
N GLY A 110 1.30 -7.56 -1.36
CA GLY A 110 0.01 -8.25 -1.37
C GLY A 110 0.14 -9.64 -0.73
N LEU A 111 1.05 -10.46 -1.24
CA LEU A 111 1.32 -11.81 -0.73
C LEU A 111 1.67 -11.80 0.77
N LEU A 112 2.57 -10.91 1.21
CA LEU A 112 2.93 -10.78 2.62
C LEU A 112 1.72 -10.42 3.49
N SER A 113 0.89 -9.48 3.01
CA SER A 113 -0.30 -9.06 3.76
C SER A 113 -1.39 -10.14 3.85
N ASP A 114 -1.44 -11.04 2.86
CA ASP A 114 -2.39 -12.16 2.82
C ASP A 114 -1.94 -13.35 3.68
N CYS A 115 -0.63 -13.65 3.67
CA CYS A 115 -0.06 -14.84 4.30
C CYS A 115 0.34 -14.63 5.77
N VAL A 116 0.71 -13.41 6.17
CA VAL A 116 1.22 -13.13 7.52
C VAL A 116 0.24 -12.26 8.28
N THR A 117 -0.41 -12.86 9.28
CA THR A 117 -1.29 -12.16 10.22
C THR A 117 -0.47 -11.53 11.33
N ILE A 118 -0.69 -10.24 11.61
CA ILE A 118 0.01 -9.52 12.69
C ILE A 118 -1.02 -9.18 13.78
N TYR A 119 -0.78 -9.66 15.00
CA TYR A 119 -1.70 -9.52 16.16
C TYR A 119 -3.14 -9.98 15.88
N GLY A 120 -3.31 -11.02 15.05
CA GLY A 120 -4.62 -11.57 14.68
C GLY A 120 -5.35 -10.79 13.58
N TYR A 121 -4.84 -9.63 13.17
CA TYR A 121 -5.35 -8.89 12.01
C TYR A 121 -4.56 -9.28 10.76
N ARG A 122 -5.27 -9.56 9.65
CA ARG A 122 -4.63 -9.73 8.33
C ARG A 122 -4.22 -8.37 7.78
N ARG A 123 -5.15 -7.60 7.20
CA ARG A 123 -4.82 -6.43 6.36
C ARG A 123 -4.58 -5.12 7.12
N LYS A 124 -5.37 -4.85 8.16
CA LYS A 124 -5.35 -3.57 8.90
C LYS A 124 -3.98 -3.23 9.48
N SER A 125 -3.26 -4.23 10.01
CA SER A 125 -1.90 -4.05 10.55
C SER A 125 -0.91 -3.61 9.48
N TRP A 126 -0.95 -4.20 8.28
CA TRP A 126 -0.05 -3.84 7.18
C TRP A 126 -0.31 -2.44 6.63
N ILE A 127 -1.58 -2.00 6.58
CA ILE A 127 -1.92 -0.61 6.24
C ILE A 127 -1.25 0.35 7.23
N LEU A 128 -1.41 0.11 8.54
CA LEU A 128 -0.80 0.95 9.56
C LEU A 128 0.73 0.96 9.49
N ILE A 129 1.37 -0.19 9.28
CA ILE A 129 2.83 -0.29 9.13
C ILE A 129 3.32 0.50 7.92
N GLY A 130 2.64 0.40 6.78
CA GLY A 130 3.01 1.17 5.59
C GLY A 130 2.97 2.68 5.85
N TRP A 131 1.94 3.15 6.53
CA TRP A 131 1.83 4.57 6.89
C TRP A 131 2.78 5.03 7.97
N THR A 132 3.08 4.21 8.97
CA THR A 132 4.05 4.62 9.99
C THR A 132 5.43 4.79 9.37
N ILE A 133 5.83 3.89 8.45
CA ILE A 133 7.06 4.05 7.67
C ILE A 133 7.02 5.35 6.86
N ALA A 134 5.95 5.59 6.11
CA ALA A 134 5.81 6.80 5.30
C ALA A 134 5.83 8.08 6.17
N MET A 135 5.12 8.08 7.29
CA MET A 135 5.04 9.21 8.23
C MET A 135 6.39 9.52 8.86
N ILE A 136 7.16 8.51 9.28
CA ILE A 136 8.50 8.70 9.83
C ILE A 136 9.41 9.33 8.77
N CYS A 137 9.44 8.78 7.56
CA CYS A 137 10.29 9.32 6.50
C CYS A 137 9.86 10.73 6.07
N LEU A 138 8.56 11.01 5.96
CA LEU A 138 8.03 12.35 5.68
C LEU A 138 8.37 13.34 6.79
N SER A 139 8.33 12.90 8.05
CA SER A 139 8.73 13.73 9.19
C SER A 139 10.21 14.09 9.12
N VAL A 140 11.07 13.11 8.79
CA VAL A 140 12.50 13.37 8.58
C VAL A 140 12.71 14.36 7.42
N LEU A 141 12.01 14.20 6.31
CA LEU A 141 12.08 15.16 5.19
C LEU A 141 11.58 16.57 5.56
N ALA A 142 10.58 16.68 6.43
CA ALA A 142 10.01 17.96 6.83
C ALA A 142 10.93 18.75 7.78
N PHE A 143 11.68 18.05 8.64
CA PHE A 143 12.51 18.70 9.66
C PHE A 143 14.00 18.75 9.33
N LEU A 144 14.48 17.94 8.37
CA LEU A 144 15.89 17.95 7.99
C LEU A 144 16.17 19.00 6.91
N PRO A 145 17.09 19.96 7.14
CA PRO A 145 17.45 20.92 6.12
C PRO A 145 18.23 20.26 4.98
N PHE A 146 17.97 20.68 3.73
CA PHE A 146 18.68 20.21 2.52
C PHE A 146 20.15 20.65 2.44
N GLY A 147 20.61 21.49 3.37
CA GLY A 147 21.91 22.15 3.32
C GLY A 147 21.90 23.41 2.45
N GLU A 148 23.07 23.99 2.22
CA GLU A 148 23.20 25.19 1.39
C GLU A 148 22.92 24.89 -0.08
N PRO A 149 22.20 25.76 -0.80
CA PRO A 149 21.88 25.55 -2.21
C PRO A 149 23.13 25.59 -3.08
N PHE A 150 23.07 24.95 -4.25
CA PHE A 150 24.15 24.99 -5.23
C PHE A 150 24.53 26.42 -5.63
N CYS A 151 23.54 27.31 -5.80
CA CYS A 151 23.80 28.72 -6.08
C CYS A 151 22.98 29.63 -5.16
N ASN A 152 23.67 30.53 -4.45
CA ASN A 152 23.02 31.48 -3.54
C ASN A 152 22.47 32.69 -4.31
N ARG A 153 21.20 32.60 -4.73
CA ARG A 153 20.49 33.67 -5.48
C ARG A 153 20.41 35.02 -4.77
N ALA A 154 20.60 35.07 -3.45
CA ALA A 154 20.60 36.34 -2.72
C ALA A 154 21.91 37.11 -2.88
N LYS A 155 23.01 36.40 -3.16
CA LYS A 155 24.36 36.98 -3.23
C LYS A 155 24.87 37.15 -4.66
N THR A 156 24.40 36.32 -5.60
CA THR A 156 24.86 36.37 -6.99
C THR A 156 23.71 36.34 -8.00
N LYS A 157 23.88 37.04 -9.13
CA LYS A 157 22.93 37.06 -10.25
C LYS A 157 23.22 35.99 -11.31
N TYR A 158 24.37 35.32 -11.21
CA TYR A 158 24.89 34.41 -12.22
C TYR A 158 24.36 32.96 -12.09
N CYS A 159 23.38 32.69 -11.22
CA CYS A 159 22.83 31.34 -11.03
C CYS A 159 22.16 30.71 -12.27
N ARG A 160 21.98 31.46 -13.36
CA ARG A 160 21.41 30.97 -14.62
C ARG A 160 22.48 30.67 -15.67
N GLU A 161 23.73 31.07 -15.43
CA GLU A 161 24.83 30.86 -16.35
C GLU A 161 25.53 29.54 -16.06
N ALA A 162 26.15 28.95 -17.08
CA ALA A 162 26.96 27.75 -16.89
C ALA A 162 28.16 28.10 -15.99
N LEU A 163 28.58 27.17 -15.13
CA LEU A 163 29.64 27.41 -14.15
C LEU A 163 30.95 27.91 -14.81
N GLU A 164 31.22 27.49 -16.04
CA GLU A 164 32.39 27.92 -16.84
C GLU A 164 32.36 29.39 -17.26
N GLN A 165 31.18 30.01 -17.31
CA GLN A 165 30.99 31.41 -17.71
C GLN A 165 30.97 32.36 -16.49
N VAL A 166 30.87 31.81 -15.28
CA VAL A 166 30.79 32.59 -14.05
C VAL A 166 32.15 33.25 -13.75
N PRO A 167 32.19 34.56 -13.46
CA PRO A 167 33.42 35.24 -13.06
C PRO A 167 34.05 34.60 -11.82
N ALA A 168 35.38 34.48 -11.78
CA ALA A 168 36.09 33.81 -10.68
C ALA A 168 35.80 34.39 -9.28
N ALA A 169 35.50 35.69 -9.19
CA ALA A 169 35.15 36.36 -7.94
C ALA A 169 33.78 35.92 -7.37
N GLU A 170 32.89 35.40 -8.21
CA GLU A 170 31.53 34.99 -7.85
C GLU A 170 31.43 33.49 -7.55
N LEU A 171 32.45 32.70 -7.93
CA LEU A 171 32.51 31.26 -7.67
C LEU A 171 32.40 30.89 -6.18
N GLN A 172 32.77 31.80 -5.28
CA GLN A 172 32.60 31.62 -3.83
C GLN A 172 31.14 31.45 -3.39
N TYR A 173 30.17 31.86 -4.22
CA TYR A 173 28.74 31.73 -3.93
C TYR A 173 28.11 30.46 -4.52
N PHE A 174 28.92 29.61 -5.15
CA PHE A 174 28.51 28.33 -5.70
C PHE A 174 29.03 27.20 -4.81
N ASN A 175 28.11 26.37 -4.32
CA ASN A 175 28.42 25.19 -3.52
C ASN A 175 28.44 23.94 -4.41
N VAL A 176 29.62 23.55 -4.86
CA VAL A 176 29.81 22.35 -5.71
C VAL A 176 29.52 21.03 -4.98
N ASP A 177 29.49 21.04 -3.64
CA ASP A 177 29.17 19.87 -2.83
C ASP A 177 27.67 19.69 -2.59
N ALA A 178 26.83 20.66 -2.97
CA ALA A 178 25.37 20.58 -2.80
C ALA A 178 24.74 19.27 -3.36
N PRO A 179 25.12 18.77 -4.55
CA PRO A 179 24.59 17.51 -5.09
C PRO A 179 24.79 16.30 -4.16
N ASN A 180 25.87 16.26 -3.37
CA ASN A 180 26.20 15.14 -2.49
C ASN A 180 25.15 14.95 -1.37
N ASN A 181 24.48 16.04 -0.96
CA ASN A 181 23.43 15.97 0.04
C ASN A 181 22.15 15.32 -0.50
N GLY A 182 21.95 15.29 -1.82
CA GLY A 182 20.70 14.81 -2.44
C GLY A 182 20.43 13.32 -2.21
N THR A 183 21.47 12.48 -2.16
CA THR A 183 21.34 11.02 -2.05
C THR A 183 20.50 10.58 -0.87
N PHE A 184 20.67 11.21 0.30
CA PHE A 184 19.92 10.87 1.50
C PHE A 184 18.40 11.11 1.32
N PHE A 185 18.03 12.24 0.73
CA PHE A 185 16.63 12.59 0.45
C PHE A 185 16.02 11.69 -0.64
N ILE A 186 16.82 11.27 -1.62
CA ILE A 186 16.41 10.30 -2.64
C ILE A 186 16.07 8.95 -1.98
N LEU A 187 16.94 8.44 -1.09
CA LEU A 187 16.70 7.19 -0.38
C LEU A 187 15.47 7.27 0.54
N LEU A 188 15.30 8.38 1.26
CA LEU A 188 14.07 8.62 2.06
C LEU A 188 12.81 8.58 1.20
N SER A 189 12.84 9.21 0.02
CA SER A 189 11.70 9.20 -0.91
C SER A 189 11.38 7.81 -1.44
N MET A 190 12.40 6.95 -1.62
CA MET A 190 12.21 5.54 -1.94
C MET A 190 11.51 4.78 -0.79
N PHE A 191 11.92 5.01 0.46
CA PHE A 191 11.25 4.37 1.61
C PHE A 191 9.81 4.86 1.81
N ILE A 192 9.54 6.14 1.54
CA ILE A 192 8.17 6.66 1.47
C ILE A 192 7.37 5.88 0.42
N ALA A 193 7.97 5.66 -0.76
CA ALA A 193 7.34 4.90 -1.83
C ALA A 193 7.01 3.46 -1.41
N PHE A 194 7.93 2.77 -0.75
CA PHE A 194 7.63 1.44 -0.19
C PHE A 194 6.54 1.46 0.87
N GLY A 195 6.57 2.43 1.78
CA GLY A 195 5.56 2.57 2.84
C GLY A 195 4.15 2.76 2.29
N TYR A 196 3.93 3.77 1.42
CA TYR A 196 2.59 4.01 0.90
C TYR A 196 2.14 2.91 -0.06
N VAL A 197 3.03 2.29 -0.86
CA VAL A 197 2.64 1.19 -1.76
C VAL A 197 2.28 -0.06 -0.95
N LEU A 198 2.97 -0.36 0.14
CA LEU A 198 2.58 -1.43 1.06
C LEU A 198 1.15 -1.20 1.58
N ALA A 199 0.87 0.01 2.04
CA ALA A 199 -0.46 0.37 2.53
C ALA A 199 -1.52 0.31 1.41
N ALA A 200 -1.22 0.78 0.21
CA ALA A 200 -2.10 0.70 -0.95
C ALA A 200 -2.39 -0.76 -1.34
N SER A 201 -1.38 -1.63 -1.32
CA SER A 201 -1.53 -3.04 -1.69
C SER A 201 -2.45 -3.80 -0.72
N ALA A 202 -2.26 -3.57 0.58
CA ALA A 202 -3.13 -4.15 1.60
C ALA A 202 -4.57 -3.59 1.51
N SER A 203 -4.71 -2.31 1.13
CA SER A 203 -6.03 -1.66 0.94
C SER A 203 -6.75 -2.21 -0.29
N ASP A 204 -6.07 -2.40 -1.42
CA ASP A 204 -6.67 -2.96 -2.64
C ASP A 204 -7.24 -4.36 -2.40
N ALA A 205 -6.49 -5.19 -1.68
CA ALA A 205 -6.96 -6.52 -1.34
C ALA A 205 -8.12 -6.50 -0.31
N MET A 206 -8.21 -5.46 0.53
CA MET A 206 -9.38 -5.23 1.39
C MET A 206 -10.60 -4.78 0.58
N VAL A 207 -10.41 -3.96 -0.46
CA VAL A 207 -11.49 -3.56 -1.39
C VAL A 207 -12.01 -4.78 -2.16
N VAL A 208 -11.14 -5.69 -2.59
CA VAL A 208 -11.56 -6.96 -3.22
C VAL A 208 -12.43 -7.79 -2.26
N GLU A 209 -12.01 -7.91 -1.00
CA GLU A 209 -12.78 -8.62 0.02
C GLU A 209 -14.15 -7.97 0.26
N TYR A 210 -14.23 -6.64 0.29
CA TYR A 210 -15.52 -5.94 0.41
C TYR A 210 -16.40 -6.07 -0.83
N ALA A 211 -15.81 -6.01 -2.03
CA ALA A 211 -16.55 -6.17 -3.28
C ALA A 211 -17.15 -7.56 -3.44
N GLN A 212 -16.50 -8.60 -2.89
CA GLN A 212 -17.05 -9.96 -2.87
C GLN A 212 -18.32 -10.09 -2.03
N ARG A 213 -18.52 -9.20 -1.04
CA ARG A 213 -19.71 -9.20 -0.17
C ARG A 213 -20.88 -8.43 -0.76
N GLU A 214 -20.69 -7.74 -1.90
CA GLU A 214 -21.75 -7.01 -2.58
C GLU A 214 -22.62 -7.98 -3.41
N PRO A 215 -23.96 -7.92 -3.29
CA PRO A 215 -24.87 -8.69 -4.14
C PRO A 215 -24.80 -8.18 -5.58
N GLU A 216 -25.24 -9.00 -6.54
CA GLU A 216 -25.05 -8.76 -7.97
C GLU A 216 -25.57 -7.38 -8.43
N ALA A 217 -26.70 -6.94 -7.88
CA ALA A 217 -27.35 -5.67 -8.23
C ALA A 217 -26.52 -4.41 -7.92
N ILE A 218 -25.59 -4.47 -6.95
CA ILE A 218 -24.78 -3.31 -6.53
C ILE A 218 -23.27 -3.59 -6.57
N ARG A 219 -22.86 -4.70 -7.19
CA ARG A 219 -21.47 -5.13 -7.25
C ARG A 219 -20.61 -4.11 -7.98
N GLY A 220 -19.46 -3.81 -7.41
CA GLY A 220 -18.50 -2.84 -7.95
C GLY A 220 -18.68 -1.43 -7.38
N ARG A 221 -19.72 -1.18 -6.57
CA ARG A 221 -19.97 0.13 -5.96
C ARG A 221 -18.80 0.60 -5.10
N ILE A 222 -18.24 -0.28 -4.26
CA ILE A 222 -17.06 0.06 -3.47
C ILE A 222 -15.82 0.34 -4.34
N GLN A 223 -15.66 -0.36 -5.47
CA GLN A 223 -14.55 -0.14 -6.40
C GLN A 223 -14.68 1.22 -7.09
N THR A 224 -15.89 1.55 -7.56
CA THR A 224 -16.17 2.87 -8.15
C THR A 224 -15.93 3.98 -7.14
N ALA A 225 -16.40 3.84 -5.90
CA ALA A 225 -16.24 4.87 -4.87
C ALA A 225 -14.78 5.13 -4.45
N VAL A 226 -13.87 4.19 -4.71
CA VAL A 226 -12.46 4.29 -4.34
C VAL A 226 -11.58 4.82 -5.48
N TYR A 227 -11.91 4.47 -6.73
CA TYR A 227 -11.06 4.77 -7.90
C TYR A 227 -11.60 5.90 -8.81
N VAL A 228 -12.85 6.32 -8.65
CA VAL A 228 -13.51 7.36 -9.48
C VAL A 228 -13.85 8.58 -8.63
#